data_AF-A0A149TLV1-F1
#
_entry.id   AF-A0A149TLV1-F1
#
_cell.length_a   1.000
_cell.length_b   1.000
_cell.length_c   1.000
_cell.angle_alpha   90.00
_cell.angle_beta   90.00
_cell.angle_gamma   90.00
#
_symmetry.space_group_name_H-M   'P 1'
#
loop_
_entity.id
_entity.type
_entity.pdbx_description
1 polymer ?
#
loop_
_entity_poly.entity_id
_entity_poly.type
_entity_poly.pdbx_seq_one_letter_code
_entity_poly.pdbx_strand_id
1 'polypeptide(L)'
;MREFEGAKLFKLEENFRSTHHILQAANAIIARDPGRIPKTLFTQKGDGKKVEVLEYDYASDEADAIAAEMGRRAAEGVAWHDMAMIYRINRLWRHLKVCSPDNDFSDISGTWATLHASTAPLAR
;
A
#
# COMPACT_ATOMS: atom_id res chain seq x y z
N MET A 1 21.94 -12.15 14.55
CA MET A 1 21.81 -13.31 15.47
C MET A 1 23.13 -13.91 15.92
N ARG A 2 24.22 -13.76 15.15
CA ARG A 2 25.57 -14.16 15.61
C ARG A 2 26.14 -13.29 16.73
N GLU A 3 25.51 -12.17 17.05
CA GLU A 3 25.99 -11.18 18.03
C GLU A 3 25.46 -11.43 19.46
N PHE A 4 24.47 -12.31 19.64
CA PHE A 4 23.86 -12.56 20.96
C PHE A 4 23.78 -14.07 21.23
N GLU A 5 24.79 -14.56 21.94
CA GLU A 5 24.88 -15.97 22.35
C GLU A 5 23.77 -16.29 23.37
N GLY A 6 22.99 -17.34 23.10
CA GLY A 6 21.87 -17.78 23.96
C GLY A 6 20.50 -17.12 23.68
N ALA A 7 20.38 -16.25 22.67
CA ALA A 7 19.09 -15.65 22.31
C ALA A 7 18.10 -16.69 21.75
N LYS A 8 16.85 -16.66 22.24
CA LYS A 8 15.76 -17.51 21.71
C LYS A 8 15.03 -16.78 20.58
N LEU A 9 14.87 -17.46 19.43
CA LEU A 9 14.09 -16.97 18.31
C LEU A 9 12.64 -17.46 18.40
N PHE A 10 11.69 -16.53 18.48
CA PHE A 10 10.27 -16.83 18.34
C PHE A 10 9.75 -16.23 17.03
N LYS A 11 9.13 -17.06 16.19
CA LYS A 11 8.54 -16.63 14.91
C LYS A 11 7.04 -16.52 15.08
N LEU A 12 6.51 -15.33 14.81
CA LEU A 12 5.07 -15.10 14.73
C LEU A 12 4.62 -15.30 13.29
N GLU A 13 3.86 -16.37 13.07
CA GLU A 13 3.41 -16.81 11.74
C GLU A 13 1.92 -16.57 11.51
N GLU A 14 1.14 -16.38 12.55
CA GLU A 14 -0.29 -16.08 12.41
C GLU A 14 -0.52 -14.59 12.11
N ASN A 15 -1.25 -14.31 11.04
CA ASN A 15 -1.68 -12.98 10.65
C ASN A 15 -3.16 -12.76 10.93
N PHE A 16 -3.45 -11.82 11.82
CA PHE A 16 -4.82 -11.47 12.20
C PHE A 16 -5.41 -10.31 11.39
N ARG A 17 -4.67 -9.74 10.44
CA ARG A 17 -5.10 -8.55 9.67
C ARG A 17 -5.79 -8.96 8.36
N SER A 18 -5.08 -9.72 7.53
CA SER A 18 -5.41 -9.94 6.13
C SER A 18 -6.03 -11.32 5.87
N THR A 19 -6.75 -11.43 4.76
CA THR A 19 -7.34 -12.68 4.27
C THR A 19 -6.33 -13.52 3.49
N HIS A 20 -6.67 -14.77 3.21
CA HIS A 20 -5.75 -15.75 2.63
C HIS A 20 -5.21 -15.32 1.25
N HIS A 21 -6.04 -14.78 0.36
CA HIS A 21 -5.58 -14.33 -0.97
C HIS A 21 -4.51 -13.22 -0.88
N ILE A 22 -4.70 -12.23 0.01
CA ILE A 22 -3.72 -11.17 0.24
C ILE A 22 -2.42 -11.77 0.82
N LEU A 23 -2.56 -12.69 1.78
CA LEU A 23 -1.42 -13.33 2.43
C LEU A 23 -0.60 -14.19 1.47
N GLN A 24 -1.26 -14.93 0.58
CA GLN A 24 -0.60 -15.73 -0.44
C GLN A 24 0.21 -14.85 -1.40
N ALA A 25 -0.37 -13.75 -1.89
CA ALA A 25 0.34 -12.80 -2.75
C ALA A 25 1.57 -12.22 -2.04
N ALA A 26 1.42 -11.78 -0.79
CA ALA A 26 2.52 -11.24 0.00
C ALA A 26 3.64 -12.28 0.23
N ASN A 27 3.27 -13.51 0.62
CA ASN A 27 4.22 -14.61 0.84
C ASN A 27 4.99 -14.97 -0.44
N ALA A 28 4.33 -14.98 -1.60
CA ALA A 28 4.95 -15.28 -2.89
C ALA A 28 5.98 -14.22 -3.31
N ILE A 29 5.70 -12.94 -3.05
CA ILE A 29 6.63 -11.84 -3.35
C ILE A 29 7.87 -11.92 -2.45
N ILE A 30 7.67 -12.03 -1.12
CA ILE A 30 8.77 -12.00 -0.15
C ILE A 30 9.62 -13.28 -0.18
N ALA A 31 9.09 -14.40 -0.67
CA ALA A 31 9.85 -15.65 -0.80
C ALA A 31 11.07 -15.52 -1.73
N ARG A 32 11.13 -14.48 -2.57
CA ARG A 32 12.25 -14.22 -3.49
C ARG A 32 13.42 -13.48 -2.82
N ASP A 33 13.26 -13.00 -1.59
CA ASP A 33 14.33 -12.27 -0.88
C ASP A 33 15.35 -13.24 -0.26
N PRO A 34 16.62 -13.23 -0.70
CA PRO A 34 17.65 -14.13 -0.20
C PRO A 34 18.11 -13.82 1.24
N GLY A 35 17.87 -12.60 1.73
CA GLY A 35 18.23 -12.19 3.09
C GLY A 35 17.19 -12.55 4.16
N ARG A 36 16.12 -13.23 3.76
CA ARG A 36 14.92 -13.41 4.58
C ARG A 36 15.12 -14.48 5.65
N ILE A 37 14.65 -14.19 6.87
CA ILE A 37 14.43 -15.21 7.89
C ILE A 37 13.26 -16.12 7.44
N PRO A 38 13.46 -17.45 7.34
CA PRO A 38 12.42 -18.35 6.87
C PRO A 38 11.24 -18.35 7.85
N LYS A 39 10.11 -17.81 7.41
CA LYS A 39 8.80 -17.87 8.08
C LYS A 39 7.71 -17.78 7.02
N THR A 40 6.58 -18.43 7.23
CA THR A 40 5.45 -18.35 6.30
C THR A 40 4.23 -17.91 7.06
N LEU A 41 3.58 -16.82 6.62
CA LEU A 41 2.40 -16.32 7.31
C LEU A 41 1.17 -17.12 6.91
N PHE A 42 0.28 -17.42 7.86
CA PHE A 42 -1.04 -18.00 7.63
C PHE A 42 -2.15 -17.19 8.35
N THR A 43 -3.42 -17.39 8.00
CA THR A 43 -4.57 -16.63 8.54
C THR A 43 -5.80 -17.50 8.66
N GLN A 44 -6.64 -17.21 9.66
CA GLN A 44 -7.94 -17.88 9.88
C GLN A 44 -9.14 -17.06 9.36
N LYS A 45 -8.91 -15.88 8.76
CA LYS A 45 -9.96 -14.96 8.28
C LYS A 45 -10.69 -15.40 7.01
N GLY A 46 -10.44 -16.62 6.53
CA GLY A 46 -10.94 -17.14 5.25
C GLY A 46 -10.26 -16.51 4.03
N ASP A 47 -10.80 -16.81 2.84
CA ASP A 47 -10.16 -16.46 1.58
C ASP A 47 -10.22 -14.98 1.23
N GLY A 48 -11.37 -14.34 1.46
CA GLY A 48 -11.63 -12.97 1.03
C GLY A 48 -11.63 -12.80 -0.49
N LYS A 49 -11.67 -11.56 -0.96
CA LYS A 49 -11.62 -11.24 -2.40
C LYS A 49 -10.23 -11.54 -2.98
N LYS A 50 -10.17 -11.91 -4.25
CA LYS A 50 -8.90 -12.10 -4.97
C LYS A 50 -8.22 -10.74 -5.16
N VAL A 51 -6.89 -10.76 -5.21
CA VAL A 51 -6.10 -9.58 -5.60
C VAL A 51 -6.27 -9.38 -7.10
N GLU A 52 -6.69 -8.18 -7.48
CA GLU A 52 -6.88 -7.79 -8.87
C GLU A 52 -5.66 -6.98 -9.34
N VAL A 53 -5.27 -7.20 -10.60
CA VAL A 53 -4.21 -6.44 -11.26
C VAL A 53 -4.82 -5.90 -12.54
N LEU A 54 -4.79 -4.58 -12.67
CA LEU A 54 -5.31 -3.85 -13.83
C LEU A 54 -4.13 -3.14 -14.48
N GLU A 55 -4.09 -3.16 -15.80
CA GLU A 55 -3.07 -2.51 -16.61
C GLU A 55 -3.73 -1.41 -17.44
N TYR A 56 -3.08 -0.26 -17.53
CA TYR A 56 -3.55 0.91 -18.24
C TYR A 56 -2.41 1.45 -19.11
N ASP A 57 -2.73 1.89 -20.32
CA ASP A 57 -1.75 2.45 -21.25
C ASP A 57 -1.28 3.84 -20.80
N TYR A 58 -2.15 4.59 -20.12
CA TYR A 58 -1.89 5.97 -19.68
C TYR A 58 -2.19 6.15 -18.19
N ALA A 59 -1.36 6.97 -17.54
CA ALA A 59 -1.53 7.31 -16.11
C ALA A 59 -2.81 8.12 -15.81
N SER A 60 -3.37 8.82 -16.81
CA SER A 60 -4.69 9.46 -16.71
C SER A 60 -5.79 8.42 -16.54
N ASP A 61 -5.73 7.36 -17.34
CA ASP A 61 -6.77 6.34 -17.41
C ASP A 61 -6.76 5.50 -16.13
N GLU A 62 -5.56 5.19 -15.61
CA GLU A 62 -5.39 4.59 -14.30
C GLU A 62 -5.99 5.46 -13.18
N ALA A 63 -5.75 6.77 -13.21
CA ALA A 63 -6.26 7.71 -12.22
C ALA A 63 -7.80 7.80 -12.24
N ASP A 64 -8.40 7.90 -13.42
CA ASP A 64 -9.85 7.96 -13.60
C ASP A 64 -10.52 6.65 -13.15
N ALA A 65 -9.91 5.50 -13.49
CA ALA A 65 -10.42 4.20 -13.08
C ALA A 65 -10.34 3.98 -11.55
N ILE A 66 -9.25 4.43 -10.91
CA ILE A 66 -9.13 4.40 -9.43
C ILE A 66 -10.20 5.28 -8.79
N ALA A 67 -10.41 6.50 -9.29
CA ALA A 67 -11.41 7.41 -8.76
C ALA A 67 -12.83 6.83 -8.89
N ALA A 68 -13.14 6.24 -10.05
CA ALA A 68 -14.42 5.57 -10.29
C ALA A 68 -14.63 4.36 -9.35
N GLU A 69 -13.61 3.54 -9.12
CA GLU A 69 -13.69 2.38 -8.23
C GLU A 69 -13.85 2.79 -6.75
N MET A 70 -13.14 3.82 -6.30
CA MET A 70 -13.32 4.36 -4.94
C MET A 70 -14.73 4.92 -4.77
N GLY A 71 -15.24 5.66 -5.76
CA GLY A 71 -16.62 6.16 -5.76
C GLY A 71 -17.66 5.04 -5.73
N ARG A 72 -17.46 3.98 -6.51
CA ARG A 72 -18.32 2.79 -6.51
C ARG A 72 -18.36 2.12 -5.13
N ARG A 73 -17.20 1.94 -4.48
CA ARG A 73 -17.13 1.36 -3.13
C ARG A 73 -17.76 2.24 -2.06
N ALA A 74 -17.61 3.55 -2.16
CA ALA A 74 -18.29 4.49 -1.28
C ALA A 74 -19.82 4.39 -1.44
N ALA A 75 -20.32 4.28 -2.67
CA ALA A 75 -21.74 4.04 -2.95
C ALA A 75 -22.24 2.69 -2.41
N GLU A 76 -21.37 1.69 -2.33
CA GLU A 76 -21.63 0.38 -1.68
C GLU A 76 -21.52 0.42 -0.14
N GLY A 77 -21.21 1.58 0.45
CA GLY A 77 -21.18 1.81 1.89
C GLY A 77 -19.81 1.65 2.55
N VAL A 78 -18.73 1.51 1.78
CA VAL A 78 -17.37 1.52 2.35
C VAL A 78 -16.98 2.95 2.71
N ALA A 79 -16.58 3.18 3.96
CA ALA A 79 -16.19 4.51 4.40
C ALA A 79 -14.88 4.95 3.73
N TRP A 80 -14.77 6.24 3.41
CA TRP A 80 -13.57 6.80 2.77
C TRP A 80 -12.28 6.56 3.58
N HIS A 81 -12.37 6.60 4.92
CA HIS A 81 -11.22 6.35 5.80
C HIS A 81 -10.81 4.87 5.87
N ASP A 82 -11.63 3.94 5.37
CA ASP A 82 -11.28 2.51 5.24
C ASP A 82 -10.60 2.21 3.89
N MET A 83 -10.47 3.21 3.01
CA MET A 83 -9.83 3.10 1.70
C MET A 83 -8.49 3.84 1.70
N ALA A 84 -7.47 3.24 1.11
CA ALA A 84 -6.14 3.83 1.02
C ALA A 84 -5.50 3.54 -0.33
N MET A 85 -4.71 4.50 -0.82
CA MET A 85 -3.89 4.38 -2.02
C MET A 85 -2.41 4.50 -1.65
N ILE A 86 -1.59 3.57 -2.15
CA ILE A 86 -0.14 3.54 -1.90
C ILE A 86 0.56 3.68 -3.24
N TYR A 87 1.46 4.65 -3.36
CA TYR A 87 2.24 4.91 -4.57
C TYR A 87 3.73 5.01 -4.25
N ARG A 88 4.58 4.68 -5.22
CA ARG A 88 6.04 4.69 -5.04
C ARG A 88 6.66 6.10 -5.14
N ILE A 89 6.07 6.99 -5.95
CA ILE A 89 6.64 8.30 -6.27
C ILE A 89 5.61 9.41 -6.08
N ASN A 90 5.97 10.43 -5.30
CA ASN A 90 5.13 11.60 -4.97
C ASN A 90 4.62 12.41 -6.17
N ARG A 91 5.08 12.19 -7.41
CA ARG A 91 4.57 12.91 -8.59
C ARG A 91 3.30 12.28 -9.15
N LEU A 92 3.04 11.00 -8.85
CA LEU A 92 1.97 10.22 -9.45
C LEU A 92 0.57 10.67 -9.00
N TRP A 93 0.42 11.21 -7.78
CA TRP A 93 -0.88 11.71 -7.30
C TRP A 93 -1.43 12.88 -8.14
N ARG A 94 -0.59 13.59 -8.90
CA ARG A 94 -1.01 14.78 -9.67
C ARG A 94 -2.08 14.47 -10.72
N HIS A 95 -2.11 13.24 -11.25
CA HIS A 95 -3.10 12.84 -12.25
C HIS A 95 -4.47 12.53 -11.62
N LEU A 96 -4.51 12.22 -10.32
CA LEU A 96 -5.78 11.97 -9.60
C LEU A 96 -6.54 13.24 -9.23
N LYS A 97 -5.87 14.41 -9.15
CA LYS A 97 -6.54 15.69 -8.83
C LYS A 97 -7.58 16.13 -9.86
N VAL A 98 -7.47 15.65 -11.09
CA VAL A 98 -8.34 16.09 -12.20
C VAL A 98 -9.74 15.47 -12.11
N CYS A 99 -9.93 14.41 -11.32
CA CYS A 99 -11.14 13.59 -11.38
C CYS A 99 -12.15 13.80 -10.21
N SER A 100 -11.95 14.81 -9.36
CA SER A 100 -12.93 15.19 -8.31
C SER A 100 -13.48 16.61 -8.56
N PRO A 101 -14.80 16.78 -8.76
CA PRO A 101 -15.42 18.10 -8.98
C PRO A 101 -15.20 19.09 -7.84
N ASP A 102 -15.03 18.59 -6.61
CA ASP A 102 -15.00 19.42 -5.40
C ASP A 102 -13.58 19.59 -4.81
N ASN A 103 -12.55 18.94 -5.39
CA ASN A 103 -11.14 19.12 -5.06
C ASN A 103 -10.76 18.99 -3.55
N ASP A 104 -11.65 18.47 -2.69
CA ASP A 104 -11.37 18.27 -1.27
C ASP A 104 -10.76 16.90 -1.04
N PHE A 105 -9.43 16.91 -1.01
CA PHE A 105 -8.57 15.77 -0.69
C PHE A 105 -7.77 16.02 0.59
N SER A 106 -8.27 16.89 1.48
CA SER A 106 -7.60 17.25 2.73
C SER A 106 -7.33 16.05 3.66
N ASP A 107 -8.04 14.94 3.46
CA ASP A 107 -7.96 13.73 4.29
C ASP A 107 -7.03 12.63 3.74
N ILE A 108 -6.61 12.68 2.47
CA ILE A 108 -5.60 11.74 1.93
C ILE A 108 -4.16 12.19 2.19
N SER A 109 -3.96 13.38 2.79
CA SER A 109 -2.67 13.82 3.31
C SER A 109 -2.52 13.52 4.80
N GLY A 110 -2.64 12.24 5.17
CA GLY A 110 -2.17 11.73 6.46
C GLY A 110 -0.66 11.92 6.62
N THR A 111 -0.25 13.16 6.92
CA THR A 111 0.89 13.54 7.76
C THR A 111 2.24 12.85 7.50
N TRP A 112 2.84 12.96 6.31
CA TRP A 112 4.33 12.95 6.17
C TRP A 112 4.87 13.67 4.91
N ALA A 113 4.06 14.48 4.21
CA ALA A 113 4.51 15.26 3.06
C ALA A 113 4.99 16.68 3.47
N THR A 114 5.78 16.81 4.54
CA THR A 114 6.56 18.04 4.78
C THR A 114 7.80 17.72 5.63
N LEU A 115 8.83 17.16 5.00
CA LEU A 115 10.20 17.35 5.46
C LEU A 115 11.01 17.92 4.29
N HIS A 116 11.04 19.25 4.25
CA HIS A 116 11.98 20.12 3.56
C HIS A 116 12.68 19.57 2.30
N ALA A 117 12.10 19.90 1.15
CA ALA A 117 12.91 20.45 0.06
C ALA A 117 13.48 21.81 0.54
N SER A 118 14.49 21.77 1.41
CA SER A 118 15.38 22.91 1.60
C SER A 118 16.49 22.76 0.58
N THR A 119 16.33 23.50 -0.52
CA THR A 119 17.42 23.89 -1.39
C THR A 119 18.44 24.70 -0.59
N ALA A 120 19.51 24.06 -0.13
CA ALA A 120 20.74 24.77 0.18
C ALA A 120 21.56 24.85 -1.12
N PRO A 121 21.95 26.05 -1.60
CA PRO A 121 22.77 26.17 -2.79
C PRO A 121 24.18 25.64 -2.51
N LEU A 122 24.71 24.85 -3.45
CA LEU A 122 26.12 24.49 -3.52
C LEU A 122 26.94 25.78 -3.70
N ALA A 123 27.60 26.24 -2.65
CA ALA A 123 28.68 27.21 -2.72
C ALA A 123 30.03 26.47 -2.71
N ARG A 124 30.98 27.01 -3.47
CA ARG A 124 32.37 26.54 -3.60
C ARG A 124 33.13 26.55 -2.27
#